data_AF-G3HSG0-F1
#
_entry.id   AF-G3HSG0-F1
#
_cell.length_a   1.000
_cell.length_b   1.000
_cell.length_c   1.000
_cell.angle_alpha   90.00
_cell.angle_beta   90.00
_cell.angle_gamma   90.00
#
_symmetry.space_group_name_H-M   'P 1'
#
loop_
_entity.id
_entity.type
_entity.pdbx_description
1 polymer ?
#
loop_
_entity_poly.entity_id
_entity_poly.type
_entity_poly.pdbx_seq_one_letter_code
_entity_poly.pdbx_strand_id
1 'polypeptide(L)'
;MKNQFPALHWEHELGLAFTKNRMNYTNKFLVIPESGDYFIYSQITFRGLKSRCGDTSQWRQPSRPDSIVVVITKVTDNYPEPAHLLTGTKSVCEISNNWFQPLYLGAMFSLEEGDRLMVNVSDISLVDYTKEDKTFFGAFLL
;
A
#
# COMPACT_ATOMS: atom_id res chain seq x y z
N MET A 1 -14.16 -16.32 5.25
CA MET A 1 -13.74 -15.00 5.78
C MET A 1 -12.77 -14.42 4.77
N LYS A 2 -13.15 -13.38 4.01
CA LYS A 2 -12.26 -12.78 3.01
C LYS A 2 -11.08 -12.17 3.78
N ASN A 3 -9.85 -12.61 3.50
CA ASN A 3 -8.62 -12.01 4.04
C ASN A 3 -8.55 -10.55 3.57
N GLN A 4 -9.10 -9.63 4.35
CA GLN A 4 -9.11 -8.22 4.00
C GLN A 4 -7.83 -7.58 4.54
N PHE A 5 -6.95 -7.14 3.64
CA PHE A 5 -5.74 -6.42 4.03
C PHE A 5 -6.11 -5.08 4.68
N PRO A 6 -5.50 -4.73 5.83
CA PRO A 6 -5.78 -3.47 6.50
C PRO A 6 -5.32 -2.26 5.68
N ALA A 7 -6.12 -1.19 5.72
CA ALA A 7 -5.84 0.08 5.04
C ALA A 7 -5.02 1.04 5.91
N LEU A 8 -4.07 1.74 5.28
CA LEU A 8 -3.19 2.73 5.91
C LEU A 8 -3.86 4.09 6.10
N HIS A 9 -3.39 4.82 7.12
CA HIS A 9 -3.67 6.25 7.28
C HIS A 9 -2.52 7.07 6.71
N TRP A 10 -2.83 8.29 6.28
CA TRP A 10 -1.91 9.19 5.59
C TRP A 10 -2.01 10.59 6.19
N GLU A 11 -0.86 11.25 6.28
CA GLU A 11 -0.79 12.70 6.46
C GLU A 11 -1.13 13.37 5.12
N HIS A 12 -1.78 14.54 5.15
CA HIS A 12 -2.29 15.20 3.95
C HIS A 12 -2.09 16.73 3.93
N GLU A 13 -1.60 17.34 5.02
CA GLU A 13 -1.40 18.79 5.13
C GLU A 13 0.01 19.18 5.59
N LEU A 14 0.68 18.34 6.37
CA LEU A 14 1.99 18.66 6.96
C LEU A 14 3.16 18.08 6.13
N GLY A 15 4.30 18.78 6.16
CA GLY A 15 5.54 18.31 5.53
C GLY A 15 5.49 18.35 4.00
N LEU A 16 5.81 17.22 3.36
CA LEU A 16 5.72 17.06 1.91
C LEU A 16 4.30 16.69 1.43
N ALA A 17 3.38 16.39 2.34
CA ALA A 17 2.02 16.02 2.01
C ALA A 17 1.19 17.25 1.63
N PHE A 18 0.34 17.09 0.61
CA PHE A 18 -0.63 18.12 0.24
C PHE A 18 -1.83 17.51 -0.48
N THR A 19 -2.97 18.19 -0.35
CA THR A 19 -4.14 18.02 -1.20
C THR A 19 -4.48 19.38 -1.84
N LYS A 20 -4.86 19.39 -3.12
CA LYS A 20 -5.16 20.62 -3.85
C LYS A 20 -6.22 20.38 -4.91
N ASN A 21 -6.79 21.46 -5.44
CA ASN A 21 -7.73 21.41 -6.58
C ASN A 21 -8.90 20.46 -6.34
N ARG A 22 -9.54 20.56 -5.16
CA ARG A 22 -10.68 19.72 -4.71
C ARG A 22 -10.35 18.27 -4.40
N MET A 23 -9.15 17.77 -4.70
CA MET A 23 -8.69 16.47 -4.19
C MET A 23 -8.79 16.50 -2.66
N ASN A 24 -9.42 15.50 -2.07
CA ASN A 24 -9.66 15.48 -0.62
C ASN A 24 -9.23 14.15 -0.01
N TYR A 25 -8.69 14.20 1.20
CA TYR A 25 -8.34 13.02 1.98
C TYR A 25 -9.28 12.91 3.18
N THR A 26 -9.94 11.78 3.35
CA THR A 26 -10.87 11.57 4.46
C THR A 26 -10.91 10.09 4.85
N ASN A 27 -10.69 9.79 6.14
CA ASN A 27 -10.83 8.46 6.72
C ASN A 27 -10.16 7.34 5.89
N LYS A 28 -8.85 7.48 5.63
CA LYS A 28 -8.02 6.56 4.81
C LYS A 28 -8.23 6.63 3.30
N PHE A 29 -9.23 7.37 2.83
CA PHE A 29 -9.53 7.48 1.41
C PHE A 29 -9.01 8.78 0.81
N LEU A 30 -8.41 8.69 -0.36
CA LEU A 30 -8.25 9.81 -1.27
C LEU A 30 -9.47 9.84 -2.21
N VAL A 31 -10.24 10.91 -2.17
CA VAL A 31 -11.52 11.06 -2.87
C VAL A 31 -11.30 11.79 -4.18
N ILE A 32 -11.70 11.16 -5.28
CA ILE A 32 -11.57 11.70 -6.64
C ILE A 32 -12.62 12.80 -6.88
N PRO A 33 -12.20 14.04 -7.18
CA PRO A 33 -13.11 15.18 -7.30
C PRO A 33 -13.68 15.38 -8.71
N GLU A 34 -13.13 14.70 -9.72
CA GLU A 34 -13.47 14.91 -11.12
C GLU A 34 -13.22 13.63 -11.91
N SER A 35 -14.14 13.23 -12.78
CA SER A 35 -13.97 12.05 -13.63
C SER A 35 -12.88 12.28 -14.67
N GLY A 36 -11.98 11.31 -14.87
CA GLY A 36 -10.89 11.42 -15.82
C GLY A 36 -9.81 10.36 -15.64
N ASP A 37 -8.71 10.49 -16.37
CA ASP A 37 -7.57 9.60 -16.26
C ASP A 37 -6.59 10.09 -15.20
N TYR A 38 -6.40 9.30 -14.15
CA TYR A 38 -5.49 9.63 -13.05
C TYR A 38 -4.27 8.73 -13.09
N PHE A 39 -3.10 9.32 -12.92
CA PHE A 39 -1.92 8.56 -12.53
C PHE A 39 -1.92 8.39 -11.01
N ILE A 40 -1.91 7.14 -10.56
CA ILE A 40 -1.92 6.76 -9.15
C ILE A 40 -0.58 6.13 -8.81
N TYR A 41 0.00 6.47 -7.66
CA TYR A 41 1.27 5.91 -7.21
C TYR A 41 1.34 5.73 -5.70
N SER A 42 2.09 4.73 -5.25
CA SER A 42 2.42 4.55 -3.85
C SER A 42 3.75 3.80 -3.70
N GLN A 43 4.52 4.18 -2.70
CA GLN A 43 5.63 3.37 -2.20
C GLN A 43 5.36 3.02 -0.75
N ILE A 44 5.49 1.74 -0.40
CA ILE A 44 5.50 1.29 0.99
C ILE A 44 6.86 0.70 1.29
N THR A 45 7.56 1.26 2.27
CA THR A 45 8.78 0.63 2.79
C THR A 45 8.40 -0.29 3.94
N PHE A 46 8.74 -1.57 3.80
CA PHE A 46 8.60 -2.55 4.87
C PHE A 46 9.93 -2.74 5.58
N ARG A 47 9.88 -3.02 6.88
CA ARG A 47 11.01 -3.40 7.72
C ARG A 47 10.60 -4.49 8.70
N GLY A 48 11.52 -5.40 8.98
CA GLY A 48 11.27 -6.50 9.90
C GLY A 48 12.55 -7.07 10.49
N LEU A 49 12.38 -7.90 11.50
CA LEU A 49 13.45 -8.72 12.05
C LEU A 49 13.68 -9.95 11.16
N LYS A 50 14.73 -10.72 11.49
CA LYS A 50 15.19 -11.94 10.81
C LYS A 50 14.01 -12.73 10.24
N SER A 51 14.01 -12.89 8.92
CA SER A 51 12.99 -13.69 8.26
C SER A 51 13.09 -15.14 8.73
N ARG A 52 11.97 -15.88 8.71
CA ARG A 52 11.99 -17.30 9.09
C ARG A 52 12.72 -18.17 8.06
N CYS A 53 13.23 -17.59 6.99
CA CYS A 53 13.84 -18.30 5.88
C CYS A 53 15.18 -18.92 6.30
N GLY A 54 15.35 -20.23 6.08
CA GLY A 54 16.64 -20.91 6.24
C GLY A 54 17.03 -21.32 7.66
N ASP A 55 16.08 -21.43 8.61
CA ASP A 55 16.39 -21.97 9.93
C ASP A 55 16.62 -23.49 9.84
N THR A 56 17.88 -23.90 9.68
CA THR A 56 18.33 -25.30 9.46
C THR A 56 18.25 -26.18 10.70
N SER A 57 17.43 -25.84 11.70
CA SER A 57 17.13 -26.80 12.76
C SER A 57 16.44 -28.01 12.11
N GLN A 58 17.09 -29.17 12.17
CA GLN A 58 16.81 -30.40 11.40
C GLN A 58 15.38 -31.00 11.58
N TRP A 59 14.49 -30.30 12.29
CA TRP A 59 13.18 -30.76 12.73
C TRP A 59 12.03 -29.80 12.36
N ARG A 60 12.28 -28.69 11.66
CA ARG A 60 11.22 -27.78 11.20
C ARG A 60 11.11 -27.82 9.68
N GLN A 61 9.91 -28.10 9.18
CA GLN A 61 9.52 -27.99 7.77
C GLN A 61 10.09 -26.69 7.15
N PRO A 62 10.51 -26.67 5.87
CA PRO A 62 10.92 -25.44 5.21
C PRO A 62 9.83 -24.38 5.41
N SER A 63 10.17 -23.35 6.19
CA SER A 63 9.30 -22.22 6.48
C SER A 63 9.00 -21.52 5.17
N ARG A 64 7.71 -21.35 4.86
CA ARG A 64 7.30 -20.50 3.72
C ARG A 64 7.91 -19.12 3.92
N PRO A 65 8.51 -18.50 2.89
CA PRO A 65 9.04 -17.15 3.00
C PRO A 65 7.90 -16.21 3.40
N ASP A 66 8.21 -15.25 4.28
CA ASP A 66 7.27 -14.19 4.61
C ASP A 66 6.97 -13.40 3.34
N SER A 67 5.74 -12.91 3.16
CA SER A 67 5.36 -12.14 1.97
C SER A 67 4.81 -10.78 2.37
N ILE A 68 5.33 -9.75 1.71
CA ILE A 68 4.83 -8.39 1.81
C ILE A 68 3.97 -8.10 0.60
N VAL A 69 2.78 -7.56 0.84
CA VAL A 69 1.82 -7.22 -0.20
C VAL A 69 1.40 -5.78 -0.01
N VAL A 70 1.33 -5.04 -1.12
CA VAL A 70 0.71 -3.71 -1.21
C VAL A 70 -0.39 -3.80 -2.25
N VAL A 71 -1.57 -3.29 -1.94
CA VAL A 71 -2.70 -3.24 -2.85
C VAL A 71 -3.27 -1.83 -2.87
N ILE A 72 -3.37 -1.21 -4.04
CA ILE A 72 -4.12 0.02 -4.23
C ILE A 72 -5.53 -0.36 -4.65
N THR A 73 -6.52 0.04 -3.86
CA THR A 73 -7.91 -0.37 -4.00
C THR A 73 -8.79 0.83 -4.30
N LYS A 74 -9.72 0.66 -5.25
CA LYS A 74 -10.80 1.58 -5.56
C LYS A 74 -12.10 1.12 -4.92
N VAL A 75 -12.79 2.03 -4.26
CA VAL A 75 -14.15 1.84 -3.75
C VAL A 75 -15.04 2.84 -4.46
N THR A 76 -16.14 2.35 -5.00
CA THR A 76 -17.15 3.15 -5.70
C THR A 76 -18.52 2.83 -5.11
N ASP A 77 -19.42 3.80 -5.08
CA ASP A 77 -20.78 3.56 -4.57
C ASP A 77 -21.63 2.73 -5.54
N ASN A 78 -21.23 2.70 -6.82
CA ASN A 78 -21.89 1.96 -7.88
C ASN A 78 -21.60 0.44 -7.83
N TYR A 79 -20.64 0.00 -7.01
CA TYR A 79 -20.24 -1.41 -6.93
C TYR A 79 -19.82 -1.80 -5.50
N PRO A 80 -20.49 -2.79 -4.87
CA PRO A 80 -20.31 -3.07 -3.45
C PRO A 80 -18.95 -3.70 -3.09
N GLU A 81 -18.25 -4.29 -4.06
CA GLU A 81 -16.96 -4.94 -3.82
C GLU A 81 -15.80 -4.02 -4.23
N PRO A 82 -14.81 -3.77 -3.35
CA PRO A 82 -13.64 -2.97 -3.69
C PRO A 82 -12.85 -3.59 -4.86
N ALA A 83 -12.45 -2.78 -5.84
CA ALA A 83 -11.65 -3.22 -6.99
C ALA A 83 -10.15 -2.99 -6.74
N HIS A 84 -9.33 -4.01 -6.94
CA HIS A 84 -7.87 -3.88 -6.87
C HIS A 84 -7.33 -3.28 -8.16
N LEU A 85 -6.74 -2.09 -8.08
CA LEU A 85 -6.13 -1.40 -9.22
C LEU A 85 -4.71 -1.90 -9.45
N LEU A 86 -3.90 -1.93 -8.38
CA LEU A 86 -2.51 -2.35 -8.42
C LEU A 86 -2.23 -3.28 -7.25
N THR A 87 -1.52 -4.38 -7.52
CA THR A 87 -1.06 -5.32 -6.49
C THR A 87 0.43 -5.57 -6.69
N GLY A 88 1.20 -5.31 -5.65
CA GLY A 88 2.61 -5.65 -5.59
C GLY A 88 2.86 -6.65 -4.48
N THR A 89 3.44 -7.79 -4.83
CA THR A 89 3.77 -8.85 -3.88
C THR A 89 5.25 -9.17 -3.97
N LYS A 90 5.92 -9.29 -2.83
CA LYS A 90 7.31 -9.70 -2.75
C LYS A 90 7.51 -10.75 -1.66
N SER A 91 8.23 -11.82 -2.00
CA SER A 91 8.70 -12.80 -1.01
C SER A 91 9.95 -12.27 -0.31
N VAL A 92 9.96 -12.33 1.00
CA VAL A 92 11.05 -11.90 1.86
C VAL A 92 11.75 -13.15 2.41
N CYS A 93 13.03 -13.28 2.07
CA CYS A 93 13.93 -14.30 2.57
C CYS A 93 15.29 -13.64 2.81
N GLU A 94 15.44 -13.05 3.99
CA GLU A 94 16.61 -12.29 4.40
C GLU A 94 17.28 -12.99 5.59
N ILE A 95 18.57 -13.30 5.43
CA ILE A 95 19.39 -14.00 6.44
C ILE A 95 19.90 -13.02 7.51
N SER A 96 19.88 -11.72 7.21
CA SER A 96 20.25 -10.66 8.14
C SER A 96 19.29 -10.58 9.33
N ASN A 97 19.79 -10.06 10.47
CA ASN A 97 18.98 -9.88 11.67
C ASN A 97 17.82 -8.89 11.48
N ASN A 98 17.98 -7.92 10.57
CA ASN A 98 16.97 -6.95 10.17
C ASN A 98 16.95 -6.80 8.65
N TRP A 99 15.80 -6.51 8.07
CA TRP A 99 15.65 -6.22 6.65
C TRP A 99 14.76 -5.00 6.43
N PHE A 100 14.96 -4.34 5.29
CA PHE A 100 14.14 -3.24 4.81
C PHE A 100 13.98 -3.36 3.29
N GLN A 101 12.76 -3.25 2.79
CA GLN A 101 12.49 -3.38 1.36
C GLN A 101 11.34 -2.44 0.95
N PRO A 102 11.56 -1.52 0.00
CA PRO A 102 10.50 -0.73 -0.60
C PRO A 102 9.74 -1.54 -1.66
N LEU A 103 8.44 -1.27 -1.77
CA LEU A 103 7.60 -1.75 -2.85
C LEU A 103 6.86 -0.55 -3.46
N TYR A 104 7.21 -0.22 -4.70
CA TYR A 104 6.63 0.88 -5.46
C TYR A 104 5.62 0.35 -6.48
N LEU A 105 4.48 1.01 -6.58
CA LEU A 105 3.43 0.76 -7.55
C LEU A 105 3.02 2.09 -8.18
N GLY A 106 2.80 2.10 -9.50
CA GLY A 106 2.19 3.25 -10.16
C GLY A 106 1.70 2.93 -11.57
N ALA A 107 0.52 3.43 -11.92
CA ALA A 107 -0.08 3.29 -13.24
C ALA A 107 -1.23 4.30 -13.43
N MET A 108 -1.70 4.42 -14.66
CA MET A 108 -2.85 5.25 -15.03
C MET A 108 -4.15 4.45 -14.99
N PHE A 109 -5.22 5.04 -14.46
CA PHE A 109 -6.57 4.47 -14.47
C PHE A 109 -7.62 5.56 -14.72
N SER A 110 -8.67 5.22 -15.46
CA SER A 110 -9.86 6.05 -15.58
C SER A 110 -10.70 5.91 -14.30
N LEU A 111 -10.98 7.03 -13.64
CA LEU A 111 -11.73 7.11 -12.39
C LEU A 111 -12.94 8.03 -12.55
N GLU A 112 -13.97 7.79 -11.75
CA GLU A 112 -15.17 8.61 -11.70
C GLU A 112 -15.14 9.56 -10.49
N GLU A 113 -15.81 10.70 -10.60
CA GLU A 113 -16.06 11.58 -9.45
C GLU A 113 -16.72 10.79 -8.31
N GLY A 114 -16.18 10.94 -7.10
CA GLY A 114 -16.63 10.22 -5.91
C GLY A 114 -15.98 8.85 -5.70
N ASP A 115 -15.20 8.34 -6.66
CA ASP A 115 -14.35 7.16 -6.43
C ASP A 115 -13.39 7.43 -5.26
N ARG A 116 -13.18 6.40 -4.43
CA ARG A 116 -12.36 6.48 -3.23
C ARG A 116 -11.19 5.51 -3.33
N LEU A 117 -9.98 6.03 -3.23
CA LEU A 117 -8.75 5.25 -3.31
C LEU A 117 -8.17 5.03 -1.92
N MET A 118 -7.69 3.82 -1.64
CA MET A 118 -6.93 3.52 -0.43
C MET A 118 -5.79 2.55 -0.72
N VAL A 119 -4.84 2.47 0.20
CA VAL A 119 -3.72 1.53 0.13
C VAL A 119 -3.84 0.53 1.27
N ASN A 120 -3.89 -0.75 0.91
CA ASN A 120 -3.92 -1.88 1.81
C ASN A 120 -2.57 -2.58 1.82
N VAL A 121 -2.17 -3.12 2.98
CA VAL A 121 -0.91 -3.86 3.13
C VAL A 121 -1.13 -5.21 3.79
N SER A 122 -0.25 -6.18 3.56
CA SER A 122 -0.34 -7.49 4.21
C SER A 122 -0.24 -7.41 5.73
N ASP A 123 0.66 -6.56 6.26
CA ASP A 123 0.87 -6.38 7.70
C ASP A 123 1.29 -4.93 8.01
N ILE A 124 0.46 -4.23 8.80
CA ILE A 124 0.71 -2.84 9.23
C ILE A 124 1.94 -2.73 10.14
N SER A 125 2.24 -3.76 10.92
CA SER A 125 3.33 -3.73 11.91
C SER A 125 4.72 -3.71 11.26
N LEU A 126 4.81 -4.14 10.00
CA LEU A 126 6.04 -4.14 9.21
C LEU A 126 6.27 -2.84 8.44
N VAL A 127 5.29 -1.94 8.35
CA VAL A 127 5.44 -0.70 7.57
C VAL A 127 6.35 0.29 8.31
N ASP A 128 7.28 0.90 7.58
CA ASP A 128 8.14 1.96 8.08
C ASP A 128 7.45 3.34 7.97
N TYR A 129 6.92 3.82 9.10
CA TYR A 129 6.29 5.14 9.25
C TYR A 129 7.26 6.23 9.73
N THR A 130 8.58 5.97 9.78
CA THR A 130 9.52 6.90 10.42
C THR A 130 9.81 8.15 9.61
N LYS A 131 9.63 8.11 8.29
CA LYS A 131 9.95 9.20 7.37
C LYS A 131 8.97 9.24 6.20
N GLU A 132 8.60 10.46 5.81
CA GLU A 132 7.66 10.76 4.72
C GLU A 132 8.20 10.39 3.32
N ASP A 133 9.52 10.28 3.13
CA ASP A 133 10.16 9.90 1.87
C ASP A 133 10.20 8.38 1.61
N LYS A 134 9.92 7.58 2.64
CA LYS A 134 9.95 6.11 2.55
C LYS A 134 8.61 5.50 2.21
N THR A 135 7.53 6.07 2.73
CA THR A 135 6.18 5.54 2.64
C THR A 135 5.22 6.67 2.28
N PHE A 136 4.67 6.63 1.06
CA PHE A 136 3.82 7.68 0.50
C PHE A 136 2.78 7.12 -0.47
N PHE A 137 1.73 7.91 -0.71
CA PHE A 137 0.64 7.61 -1.62
C PHE A 137 0.14 8.91 -2.25
N GLY A 138 -0.12 8.90 -3.55
CA GLY A 138 -0.65 10.05 -4.25
C GLY A 138 -1.33 9.70 -5.56
N ALA A 139 -2.07 10.68 -6.10
CA ALA A 139 -2.68 10.62 -7.41
C ALA A 139 -2.79 12.03 -8.01
N PHE A 140 -2.78 12.12 -9.34
CA PHE A 140 -3.05 13.37 -10.06
C PHE A 140 -3.79 13.09 -11.37
N LEU A 141 -4.67 14.01 -11.75
CA LEU A 141 -5.36 14.02 -13.03
C LEU A 141 -4.38 14.38 -14.16
N LEU A 142 -4.50 13.71 -15.30
CA LEU A 142 -3.68 13.95 -16.50
C LEU A 142 -4.25 15.04 -17.41
#